data_AF-A0A526XMT0-F1
#
_entry.id   AF-A0A526XMT0-F1
#
_cell.length_a   1.000
_cell.length_b   1.000
_cell.length_c   1.000
_cell.angle_alpha   90.00
_cell.angle_beta   90.00
_cell.angle_gamma   90.00
#
_symmetry.space_group_name_H-M   'P 1'
#
loop_
_entity.id
_entity.type
_entity.pdbx_description
1 polymer ?
#
loop_
_entity_poly.entity_id
_entity_poly.type
_entity_poly.pdbx_seq_one_letter_code
_entity_poly.pdbx_strand_id
1 'polypeptide(L)' 'AQDLPFRVQSWLFFAFLIAFAVKVPMVPVHTWLPDAHVQAPTAGSIILAGVLLKMGAYGFLRFSLPMLPEASLYYS' A
#
# COMPACT_ATOMS: atom_id res chain seq x y z
N ALA A 1 8.47 -1.33 -17.59
CA ALA A 1 8.75 -1.23 -16.14
C ALA A 1 10.05 -1.94 -15.78
N GLN A 2 10.33 -3.11 -16.35
CA GLN A 2 11.59 -3.84 -16.14
C GLN A 2 12.85 -3.10 -16.67
N ASP A 3 12.70 -2.16 -17.61
CA ASP A 3 13.83 -1.37 -18.15
C ASP A 3 13.99 0.03 -17.53
N LEU A 4 13.34 0.30 -16.38
CA LEU A 4 13.49 1.60 -15.71
C LEU A 4 14.86 1.70 -15.04
N PRO A 5 15.59 2.83 -15.16
CA PRO A 5 16.83 3.03 -14.43
C PRO A 5 16.64 2.87 -12.92
N PHE A 6 17.61 2.29 -12.21
CA PHE A 6 17.55 2.03 -10.77
C PHE A 6 17.10 3.24 -9.93
N ARG A 7 17.59 4.45 -10.28
CA ARG A 7 17.19 5.70 -9.60
C ARG A 7 15.69 5.95 -9.72
N VAL A 8 15.11 5.72 -10.90
CA VAL A 8 13.67 5.88 -11.14
C VAL A 8 12.90 4.79 -10.40
N GLN A 9 13.38 3.53 -10.42
CA GLN A 9 12.76 2.46 -9.65
C GLN A 9 12.75 2.78 -8.15
N SER A 10 13.83 3.34 -7.60
CA SER A 10 13.92 3.73 -6.18
C SER A 10 12.89 4.79 -5.81
N TRP A 11 12.76 5.85 -6.62
CA TRP A 11 11.75 6.89 -6.38
C TRP A 11 10.33 6.34 -6.44
N LEU A 12 10.03 5.50 -7.44
CA LEU A 12 8.74 4.84 -7.56
C LEU A 12 8.49 3.89 -6.39
N PHE A 13 9.50 3.16 -5.92
CA PHE A 13 9.36 2.23 -4.80
C PHE A 13 8.93 2.96 -3.54
N PHE A 14 9.58 4.08 -3.19
CA PHE A 14 9.16 4.88 -2.04
C PHE A 14 7.80 5.56 -2.24
N ALA A 15 7.47 6.01 -3.46
CA ALA A 15 6.15 6.56 -3.74
C ALA A 15 5.04 5.51 -3.55
N PHE A 16 5.25 4.28 -4.04
CA PHE A 16 4.35 3.15 -3.84
C PHE A 16 4.28 2.78 -2.35
N LEU A 17 5.42 2.69 -1.66
CA LEU A 17 5.48 2.40 -0.23
C LEU A 17 4.63 3.39 0.58
N ILE A 18 4.78 4.69 0.34
CA ILE A 18 4.01 5.74 1.03
C ILE A 18 2.52 5.63 0.70
N ALA A 19 2.16 5.47 -0.58
CA ALA A 19 0.76 5.36 -0.99
C ALA A 19 0.07 4.13 -0.37
N PHE A 20 0.76 2.98 -0.37
CA PHE A 20 0.24 1.75 0.22
C PHE A 20 0.29 1.79 1.76
N ALA A 21 1.22 2.50 2.39
CA ALA A 21 1.23 2.71 3.83
C ALA A 21 -0.05 3.41 4.32
N VAL A 22 -0.56 4.39 3.59
CA VAL A 22 -1.87 5.02 3.89
C VAL A 22 -3.01 4.03 3.73
N LYS A 23 -2.97 3.20 2.68
CA LYS A 23 -4.03 2.23 2.36
C LYS A 23 -4.07 1.01 3.30
N VAL A 24 -2.92 0.58 3.85
CA VAL A 24 -2.73 -0.54 4.79
C VAL A 24 -2.75 -0.08 6.27
N PRO A 25 -3.20 1.14 6.54
CA PRO A 25 -2.94 1.95 7.75
C PRO A 25 -1.68 1.60 8.55
N MET A 26 -0.50 1.92 8.02
CA MET A 26 0.76 1.83 8.79
C MET A 26 0.96 3.05 9.70
N VAL A 27 1.78 2.93 10.75
CA VAL A 27 2.22 4.10 11.55
C VAL A 27 3.11 5.00 10.68
N PRO A 28 2.91 6.34 10.64
CA PRO A 28 1.98 7.15 11.44
C PRO A 28 0.64 7.50 10.74
N VAL A 29 0.37 6.95 9.55
CA VAL A 29 -0.75 7.34 8.67
C VAL A 29 -2.05 6.55 8.89
N HIS A 30 -2.19 5.87 10.02
CA HIS A 30 -3.34 5.00 10.32
C HIS A 30 -4.55 5.72 10.92
N THR A 31 -4.43 7.01 11.23
CA THR A 31 -5.41 7.77 12.01
C THR A 31 -6.79 7.92 11.36
N TRP A 32 -6.87 7.80 10.02
CA TRP A 32 -8.15 7.84 9.31
C TRP A 32 -8.99 6.57 9.53
N LEU A 33 -8.37 5.45 9.89
CA LEU A 33 -9.03 4.15 9.97
C LEU A 33 -10.08 4.08 11.09
N PRO A 34 -9.80 4.51 12.34
CA PRO A 34 -10.82 4.60 13.39
C PRO A 34 -12.02 5.46 12.99
N ASP A 35 -11.79 6.65 12.43
CA ASP A 35 -12.86 7.56 12.01
C ASP A 35 -13.73 6.94 10.91
N ALA A 36 -13.11 6.27 9.94
CA ALA A 36 -13.84 5.57 8.87
C ALA A 36 -14.73 4.44 9.41
N HIS A 37 -14.28 3.71 10.44
CA HIS A 37 -15.07 2.67 11.08
C HIS A 37 -16.23 3.21 11.92
N VAL A 38 -16.05 4.36 12.58
CA VAL A 38 -17.10 5.02 13.36
C VAL A 38 -18.21 5.55 12.46
N GLN A 39 -17.87 6.08 11.29
CA GLN A 39 -18.83 6.75 10.41
C GLN A 39 -19.50 5.81 9.39
N ALA A 40 -18.91 4.65 9.09
CA ALA A 40 -19.47 3.71 8.11
C ALA A 40 -20.61 2.85 8.73
N PRO A 41 -21.68 2.52 7.97
CA PRO A 41 -22.63 1.48 8.36
C PRO A 41 -21.93 0.15 8.63
N THR A 42 -22.52 -0.73 9.45
CA THR A 42 -21.92 -2.03 9.84
C THR A 42 -21.41 -2.83 8.64
N ALA A 43 -22.20 -2.95 7.58
CA ALA A 43 -21.79 -3.63 6.36
C ALA A 43 -20.57 -2.98 5.68
N GLY A 44 -20.48 -1.64 5.70
CA GLY A 44 -19.34 -0.88 5.18
C GLY A 44 -18.08 -1.14 5.99
N SER A 45 -18.17 -1.14 7.33
CA SER A 45 -17.08 -1.51 8.23
C SER A 45 -16.58 -2.94 7.99
N ILE A 46 -17.48 -3.90 7.75
CA ILE A 46 -17.12 -5.29 7.45
C ILE A 46 -16.33 -5.38 6.13
N ILE A 47 -16.78 -4.70 5.07
CA ILE A 47 -16.08 -4.68 3.78
C ILE A 47 -14.73 -3.96 3.90
N LEU A 48 -14.68 -2.84 4.63
CA LEU A 48 -13.45 -2.09 4.88
C LEU A 48 -12.40 -2.96 5.57
N ALA A 49 -12.75 -3.54 6.71
CA ALA A 49 -11.85 -4.39 7.46
C ALA A 49 -11.53 -5.70 6.71
N GLY A 50 -12.53 -6.37 6.13
CA GLY A 50 -12.41 -7.70 5.54
C GLY A 50 -11.71 -7.72 4.19
N VAL A 51 -11.92 -6.69 3.36
CA VAL A 51 -11.47 -6.67 1.96
C VAL A 51 -10.52 -5.51 1.70
N LEU A 52 -10.95 -4.26 1.92
CA LEU A 52 -10.22 -3.09 1.43
C LEU A 52 -8.82 -2.97 2.04
N LEU A 53 -8.65 -3.27 3.32
CA LEU A 53 -7.32 -3.30 3.97
C LEU A 53 -6.41 -4.39 3.39
N LYS A 54 -6.96 -5.57 3.11
CA LYS A 54 -6.22 -6.71 2.55
C LYS A 54 -5.80 -6.43 1.11
N MET A 55 -6.67 -5.77 0.35
CA MET A 55 -6.37 -5.32 -1.01
C MET A 55 -5.21 -4.33 -1.06
N GLY A 56 -4.99 -3.53 -0.01
CA GLY A 56 -3.81 -2.67 0.10
C GLY A 56 -2.51 -3.48 0.15
N ALA A 57 -2.42 -4.45 1.07
CA ALA A 57 -1.23 -5.29 1.20
C ALA A 57 -1.02 -6.17 -0.04
N TYR A 58 -2.10 -6.76 -0.57
CA TYR A 58 -2.06 -7.50 -1.81
C TYR A 58 -1.57 -6.63 -2.98
N GLY A 59 -2.09 -5.40 -3.12
CA GLY A 59 -1.69 -4.48 -4.18
C GLY A 59 -0.21 -4.10 -4.07
N PHE A 60 0.30 -3.85 -2.86
CA PHE A 60 1.72 -3.57 -2.67
C PHE A 60 2.59 -4.73 -3.15
N LEU A 61 2.29 -5.96 -2.72
CA LEU A 61 3.04 -7.15 -3.14
C LEU A 61 2.89 -7.42 -4.64
N ARG A 62 1.67 -7.27 -5.18
CA ARG A 62 1.34 -7.60 -6.57
C ARG A 62 1.89 -6.60 -7.57
N PHE A 63 2.01 -5.33 -7.20
CA PHE A 63 2.46 -4.28 -8.11
C PHE A 63 3.89 -3.84 -7.80
N SER A 64 4.22 -3.52 -6.55
CA SER A 64 5.52 -2.96 -6.20
C SER A 64 6.67 -3.93 -6.53
N LEU A 65 6.55 -5.19 -6.11
CA LEU A 65 7.62 -6.17 -6.29
C LEU A 65 7.92 -6.51 -7.76
N PRO A 66 6.93 -6.90 -8.61
CA PRO A 66 7.23 -7.25 -9.99
C PRO A 66 7.48 -6.04 -10.90
N MET A 67 6.93 -4.85 -10.58
CA MET A 67 7.15 -3.65 -11.40
C MET A 67 8.48 -2.97 -11.11
N LEU A 68 9.01 -3.10 -9.88
CA LEU A 68 10.23 -2.45 -9.41
C LEU A 68 11.21 -3.48 -8.82
N PRO A 69 11.65 -4.49 -9.61
CA PRO A 69 12.36 -5.65 -9.08
C PRO A 69 13.72 -5.31 -8.46
N GLU A 70 14.50 -4.40 -9.07
CA GLU A 70 15.83 -4.06 -8.55
C GLU A 70 15.73 -3.27 -7.24
N ALA A 71 14.86 -2.24 -7.20
CA ALA A 71 14.65 -1.48 -5.98
C ALA A 71 14.05 -2.34 -4.86
N SER A 72 13.11 -3.23 -5.19
CA SER A 72 12.49 -4.12 -4.21
C SER A 72 13.50 -5.09 -3.60
N LEU A 73 14.42 -5.65 -4.39
CA LEU A 73 15.51 -6.50 -3.89
C LEU A 73 16.56 -5.72 -3.08
N TYR A 74 16.82 -4.46 -3.45
CA TYR A 74 17.81 -3.63 -2.77
C TYR A 74 17.33 -3.13 -1.40
N TYR A 75 16.04 -2.83 -1.24
CA TYR A 75 15.46 -2.28 0.00
C TYR A 75 14.71 -3.30 0.87
N SER A 76 14.67 -4.58 0.51
CA SER A 76 14.12 -5.67 1.33
C SER A 76 15.06 -6.06 2.47
#